data_AF-A0AAW6PKG4-F1
#
_entry.id   AF-A0AAW6PKG4-F1
#
_cell.length_a   1.000
_cell.length_b   1.000
_cell.length_c   1.000
_cell.angle_alpha   90.00
_cell.angle_beta   90.00
_cell.angle_gamma   90.00
#
_symmetry.space_group_name_H-M   'P 1'
#
loop_
_entity.id
_entity.type
_entity.pdbx_description
1 polymer ?
#
loop_
_entity_poly.entity_id
_entity_poly.type
_entity_poly.pdbx_seq_one_letter_code
_entity_poly.pdbx_strand_id
1 'polypeptide(L)'
;MHEIRLNSIVSPLEGSAMLKKPVRVLGIKGDQCVVIELIKNPTKPWLLDKSAIMSEIASGLAALNTEQPADFMVRTDDEIGEREKQARDRNWSLIENFVQDRTPVDILISTFGTDVQRHADLVGVDRKQIYRLLYRYWSLGQVKNAFLWNTSTCGGLGKKKNRESGVIPGRKPKYRGVVTEDR
;
A
#
# COMPACT_ATOMS: atom_id res chain seq x y z
N MET A 1 -5.09 23.12 18.89
CA MET A 1 -5.38 23.27 17.44
C MET A 1 -4.83 22.03 16.77
N HIS A 2 -5.66 21.20 16.12
CA HIS A 2 -5.17 20.01 15.43
C HIS A 2 -4.41 20.46 14.18
N GLU A 3 -3.17 20.01 13.98
CA GLU A 3 -2.39 20.37 12.80
C GLU A 3 -2.26 19.15 11.88
N ILE A 4 -2.71 19.30 10.64
CA ILE A 4 -2.55 18.28 9.59
C ILE A 4 -1.13 18.40 9.05
N ARG A 5 -0.43 17.27 8.97
CA ARG A 5 0.94 17.16 8.45
C ARG A 5 1.05 16.03 7.43
N LEU A 6 2.22 15.88 6.82
CA LEU A 6 2.54 14.71 5.99
C LEU A 6 2.32 13.42 6.80
N ASN A 7 1.75 12.41 6.17
CA ASN A 7 1.35 11.12 6.75
C ASN A 7 0.27 11.18 7.84
N SER A 8 -0.32 12.35 8.14
CA SER A 8 -1.51 12.41 8.99
C SER A 8 -2.64 11.55 8.43
N ILE A 9 -3.31 10.79 9.31
CA ILE A 9 -4.49 10.00 8.97
C ILE A 9 -5.73 10.76 9.41
N VAL A 10 -6.62 11.01 8.46
CA VAL A 10 -7.94 11.61 8.72
C VAL A 10 -8.99 10.54 8.52
N SER A 11 -9.72 10.22 9.58
CA SER A 11 -10.81 9.24 9.53
C SER A 11 -12.15 9.95 9.61
N PRO A 12 -13.12 9.62 8.75
CA PRO A 12 -14.48 10.12 8.90
C PRO A 12 -15.13 9.54 10.15
N LEU A 13 -15.93 10.36 10.83
CA LEU A 13 -16.85 9.97 11.89
C LEU A 13 -18.28 10.00 11.35
N GLU A 14 -19.25 9.66 12.21
CA GLU A 14 -20.66 9.66 11.84
C GLU A 14 -21.08 11.07 11.35
N GLY A 15 -21.68 11.12 10.15
CA GLY A 15 -22.13 12.37 9.53
C GLY A 15 -21.11 13.06 8.61
N SER A 16 -19.87 12.56 8.46
CA SER A 16 -18.95 13.09 7.44
C SER A 16 -19.53 12.87 6.03
N ALA A 17 -19.67 13.97 5.28
CA ALA A 17 -20.09 13.93 3.88
C ALA A 17 -18.87 13.92 2.94
N MET A 18 -17.73 14.44 3.40
CA MET A 18 -16.51 14.59 2.62
C MET A 18 -15.76 13.27 2.45
N LEU A 19 -15.64 12.47 3.51
CA LEU A 19 -14.86 11.22 3.51
C LEU A 19 -15.74 10.03 3.86
N LYS A 20 -15.63 8.95 3.06
CA LYS A 20 -16.31 7.67 3.34
C LYS A 20 -15.38 6.62 3.95
N LYS A 21 -14.07 6.84 3.81
CA LYS A 21 -13.01 5.97 4.29
C LYS A 21 -11.89 6.83 4.88
N PRO A 22 -11.08 6.28 5.80
CA PRO A 22 -9.88 6.96 6.25
C PRO A 22 -8.95 7.27 5.09
N VAL A 23 -8.33 8.43 5.15
CA VAL A 23 -7.35 8.87 4.16
C VAL A 23 -6.04 9.27 4.84
N ARG A 24 -4.94 9.11 4.11
CA ARG A 24 -3.63 9.63 4.51
C ARG A 24 -3.29 10.86 3.69
N VAL A 25 -2.78 11.88 4.36
CA VAL A 25 -2.27 13.09 3.73
C VAL A 25 -0.85 12.83 3.19
N LEU A 26 -0.68 13.00 1.89
CA LEU A 26 0.59 12.79 1.18
C LEU A 26 1.35 14.10 0.94
N GLY A 27 0.74 15.24 1.23
CA GLY A 27 1.42 16.52 1.25
C GLY A 27 0.43 17.68 1.17
N ILE A 28 0.96 18.87 1.41
CA ILE A 28 0.17 20.09 1.62
C ILE A 28 0.84 21.21 0.84
N LYS A 29 0.06 21.96 0.06
CA LYS A 29 0.49 23.16 -0.65
C LYS A 29 -0.59 24.24 -0.55
N GLY A 30 -0.35 25.25 0.28
CA GLY A 30 -1.35 26.28 0.58
C GLY A 30 -2.58 25.67 1.27
N ASP A 31 -3.74 25.79 0.63
CA ASP A 31 -4.99 25.17 1.09
C ASP A 31 -5.29 23.82 0.43
N GLN A 32 -4.40 23.29 -0.41
CA GLN A 32 -4.61 21.98 -1.03
C GLN A 32 -3.83 20.88 -0.31
N CYS A 33 -4.53 19.79 0.00
CA CYS A 33 -3.96 18.54 0.47
C CYS A 33 -4.07 17.48 -0.61
N VAL A 34 -2.99 16.73 -0.83
CA VAL A 34 -3.07 15.47 -1.59
C VAL A 34 -3.36 14.35 -0.61
N VAL A 35 -4.37 13.53 -0.89
CA VAL A 35 -4.78 12.43 -0.02
C VAL A 35 -4.90 11.11 -0.77
N ILE A 36 -4.75 10.00 -0.06
CA ILE A 36 -4.97 8.64 -0.57
C ILE A 36 -5.82 7.83 0.42
N GLU A 37 -6.78 7.04 -0.09
CA GLU A 37 -7.62 6.18 0.76
C GLU A 37 -6.79 5.06 1.38
N LEU A 38 -7.04 4.79 2.66
CA LEU A 38 -6.49 3.65 3.38
C LEU A 38 -7.41 2.44 3.21
N ILE A 39 -7.29 1.79 2.06
CA ILE A 39 -8.04 0.58 1.69
C ILE A 39 -7.08 -0.51 1.21
N LYS A 40 -7.56 -1.77 1.14
CA LYS A 40 -6.74 -2.94 0.76
C LYS A 40 -6.02 -2.77 -0.58
N ASN A 41 -6.69 -2.16 -1.56
CA ASN A 41 -6.16 -1.89 -2.88
C ASN A 41 -6.24 -0.37 -3.11
N PRO A 42 -5.26 0.41 -2.64
CA PRO A 42 -5.29 1.86 -2.76
C PRO A 42 -5.33 2.27 -4.23
N THR A 43 -6.09 3.32 -4.50
CA THR A 43 -6.30 3.89 -5.83
C THR A 43 -5.52 5.20 -5.96
N LYS A 44 -5.71 5.90 -7.09
CA LYS A 44 -5.02 7.15 -7.38
C LYS A 44 -5.33 8.19 -6.28
N PRO A 45 -4.29 8.85 -5.73
CA PRO A 45 -4.49 10.00 -4.85
C PRO A 45 -5.28 11.14 -5.53
N TRP A 46 -5.95 11.96 -4.73
CA TRP A 46 -6.70 13.12 -5.21
C TRP A 46 -6.49 14.34 -4.30
N LEU A 47 -6.95 15.49 -4.77
CA LEU A 47 -6.86 16.76 -4.05
C LEU A 47 -8.08 16.97 -3.17
N LEU A 48 -7.85 17.56 -2.00
CA LEU A 48 -8.89 17.95 -1.07
C LEU A 48 -8.49 19.27 -0.37
N ASP A 49 -9.47 20.12 -0.10
CA ASP A 49 -9.21 21.40 0.55
C ASP A 49 -8.90 21.21 2.03
N LYS A 50 -7.73 21.69 2.47
CA LYS A 50 -7.26 21.61 3.84
C LYS A 50 -8.24 22.29 4.79
N SER A 51 -8.76 23.45 4.40
CA SER A 51 -9.81 24.17 5.14
C SER A 51 -11.06 23.32 5.37
N ALA A 52 -11.51 22.55 4.37
CA ALA A 52 -12.64 21.63 4.50
C ALA A 52 -12.34 20.48 5.48
N ILE A 53 -11.13 19.89 5.41
CA ILE A 53 -10.70 18.87 6.38
C ILE A 53 -10.70 19.43 7.79
N MET A 54 -10.12 20.61 7.96
CA MET A 54 -10.03 21.28 9.25
C MET A 54 -11.42 21.62 9.81
N SER A 55 -12.37 22.00 8.95
CA SER A 55 -13.76 22.23 9.33
C SER A 55 -14.43 20.95 9.83
N GLU A 56 -14.31 19.82 9.12
CA GLU A 56 -14.88 18.55 9.60
C GLU A 56 -14.23 18.07 10.90
N ILE A 57 -12.91 18.29 11.08
CA ILE A 57 -12.24 17.98 12.36
C ILE A 57 -12.78 18.87 13.48
N ALA A 58 -12.92 20.18 13.24
CA ALA A 58 -13.40 21.12 14.24
C ALA A 58 -14.86 20.87 14.64
N SER A 59 -15.69 20.40 13.71
CA SER A 59 -17.09 20.04 13.97
C SER A 59 -17.29 18.62 14.51
N GLY A 60 -16.21 17.86 14.72
CA GLY A 60 -16.30 16.48 15.22
C GLY A 60 -16.83 15.47 14.19
N LEU A 61 -16.84 15.82 12.91
CA LEU A 61 -17.21 14.93 11.80
C LEU A 61 -16.01 14.13 11.27
N ALA A 62 -14.79 14.53 11.60
CA ALA A 62 -13.58 13.79 11.28
C ALA A 62 -12.62 13.77 12.47
N ALA A 63 -11.78 12.73 12.53
CA ALA A 63 -10.74 12.60 13.55
C ALA A 63 -9.36 12.50 12.92
N LEU A 64 -8.41 13.25 13.50
CA LEU A 64 -6.99 13.08 13.22
C LEU A 64 -6.45 11.90 14.05
N ASN A 65 -5.89 10.89 13.38
CA ASN A 65 -5.36 9.69 14.01
C ASN A 65 -3.84 9.64 13.91
N THR A 66 -3.21 9.15 14.96
CA THR A 66 -1.81 8.75 14.93
C THR A 66 -1.68 7.44 14.17
N GLU A 67 -0.78 7.38 13.19
CA GLU A 67 -0.50 6.14 12.50
C GLU A 67 0.15 5.13 13.45
N GLN A 68 -0.41 3.93 13.50
CA GLN A 68 0.26 2.74 14.00
C GLN A 68 0.72 1.93 12.77
N PRO A 69 2.03 1.82 12.52
CA PRO A 69 2.53 1.03 11.40
C PRO A 69 2.06 -0.42 11.53
N ALA A 70 1.68 -1.05 10.42
CA ALA A 70 1.32 -2.46 10.42
C ALA A 70 2.51 -3.34 10.86
N ASP A 71 2.23 -4.38 11.64
CA ASP A 71 3.23 -5.28 12.25
C ASP A 71 4.29 -5.79 11.26
N PHE A 72 3.88 -6.09 10.03
CA PHE A 72 4.80 -6.62 9.03
C PHE A 72 5.86 -5.60 8.59
N MET A 73 5.64 -4.30 8.81
CA MET A 73 6.54 -3.20 8.42
C MET A 73 7.56 -2.84 9.50
N VAL A 74 7.28 -3.15 10.77
CA VAL A 74 8.17 -2.80 11.90
C VAL A 74 9.26 -3.84 12.17
N ARG A 75 9.30 -4.90 11.36
CA ARG A 75 10.35 -5.92 11.42
C ARG A 75 11.70 -5.35 10.99
N THR A 76 12.72 -5.67 11.77
CA THR A 76 14.13 -5.41 11.49
C THR A 76 14.66 -6.34 10.40
N ASP A 77 15.80 -6.00 9.80
CA ASP A 77 16.40 -6.85 8.77
C ASP A 77 16.76 -8.24 9.32
N ASP A 78 17.15 -8.40 10.58
CA ASP A 78 17.48 -9.71 11.15
C ASP A 78 16.24 -10.63 11.31
N GLU A 79 15.05 -10.05 11.36
CA GLU A 79 13.77 -10.78 11.44
C GLU A 79 13.20 -11.15 10.06
N ILE A 80 13.81 -10.66 8.98
CA ILE A 80 13.32 -10.83 7.61
C ILE A 80 14.21 -11.83 6.87
N GLY A 81 13.58 -12.89 6.34
CA GLY A 81 14.30 -13.88 5.53
C GLY A 81 14.85 -13.28 4.23
N GLU A 82 15.98 -13.82 3.76
CA GLU A 82 16.73 -13.30 2.61
C GLU A 82 15.88 -13.11 1.34
N ARG A 83 15.00 -14.07 1.05
CA ARG A 83 14.07 -13.98 -0.08
C ARG A 83 13.11 -12.80 0.03
N GLU A 84 12.63 -12.50 1.24
CA GLU A 84 11.71 -11.39 1.49
C GLU A 84 12.45 -10.04 1.39
N LYS A 85 13.67 -9.94 1.91
CA LYS A 85 14.55 -8.78 1.71
C LYS A 85 14.78 -8.48 0.24
N GLN A 86 15.18 -9.49 -0.53
CA GLN A 86 15.41 -9.35 -1.97
C GLN A 86 14.15 -8.90 -2.72
N ALA A 87 12.97 -9.38 -2.33
CA ALA A 87 11.71 -8.95 -2.92
C ALA A 87 11.35 -7.50 -2.55
N ARG A 88 11.54 -7.09 -1.29
CA ARG A 88 11.39 -5.70 -0.83
C ARG A 88 12.29 -4.77 -1.63
N ASP A 89 13.57 -5.12 -1.70
CA ASP A 89 14.61 -4.27 -2.29
C ASP A 89 14.43 -4.16 -3.81
N ARG A 90 14.04 -5.25 -4.48
CA ARG A 90 13.66 -5.22 -5.90
C ARG A 90 12.45 -4.32 -6.16
N ASN A 91 11.43 -4.35 -5.30
CA ASN A 91 10.26 -3.49 -5.47
C ASN A 91 10.60 -2.02 -5.19
N TRP A 92 11.46 -1.76 -4.21
CA TRP A 92 11.94 -0.43 -3.91
C TRP A 92 12.73 0.17 -5.07
N SER A 93 13.69 -0.57 -5.64
CA SER A 93 14.51 -0.07 -6.74
C SER A 93 13.71 0.33 -7.99
N LEU A 94 12.53 -0.27 -8.20
CA LEU A 94 11.64 0.09 -9.30
C LEU A 94 11.02 1.49 -9.16
N ILE A 95 10.89 2.02 -7.94
CA ILE A 95 10.24 3.32 -7.71
C ILE A 95 11.12 4.34 -6.99
N GLU A 96 12.27 3.94 -6.44
CA GLU A 96 13.18 4.80 -5.67
C GLU A 96 13.50 6.08 -6.43
N ASN A 97 14.09 5.99 -7.63
CA ASN A 97 14.37 7.17 -8.46
C ASN A 97 13.13 7.99 -8.85
N PHE A 98 11.93 7.38 -8.79
CA PHE A 98 10.68 8.07 -9.08
C PHE A 98 10.22 8.94 -7.90
N VAL A 99 10.55 8.58 -6.67
CA VAL A 99 10.08 9.26 -5.45
C VAL A 99 11.18 9.95 -4.67
N GLN A 100 12.44 9.60 -4.91
CA GLN A 100 13.60 10.19 -4.28
C GLN A 100 13.64 11.69 -4.59
N ASP A 101 13.86 12.48 -3.52
CA ASP A 101 13.93 13.94 -3.53
C ASP A 101 12.69 14.68 -4.05
N ARG A 102 11.55 13.99 -4.18
CA ARG A 102 10.28 14.57 -4.60
C ARG A 102 9.18 14.30 -3.59
N THR A 103 8.39 15.32 -3.29
CA THR A 103 7.19 15.11 -2.49
C THR A 103 6.07 14.53 -3.36
N PRO A 104 5.10 13.81 -2.77
CA PRO A 104 3.92 13.37 -3.54
C PRO A 104 3.19 14.52 -4.23
N VAL A 105 3.22 15.73 -3.66
CA VAL A 105 2.64 16.94 -4.28
C VAL A 105 3.38 17.32 -5.56
N ASP A 106 4.70 17.17 -5.61
CA ASP A 106 5.51 17.45 -6.81
C ASP A 106 5.27 16.41 -7.91
N ILE A 107 4.98 15.17 -7.51
CA ILE A 107 4.78 14.03 -8.41
C ILE A 107 3.37 14.03 -9.01
N LEU A 108 2.35 14.37 -8.22
CA LEU A 108 0.94 14.21 -8.58
C LEU A 108 0.38 15.43 -9.32
N ILE A 109 1.14 15.89 -10.32
CA ILE A 109 0.77 16.97 -11.23
C ILE A 109 0.04 16.43 -12.48
N SER A 110 -0.37 17.32 -13.39
CA SER A 110 -1.09 16.95 -14.62
C SER A 110 -0.33 15.96 -15.50
N THR A 111 1.01 15.95 -15.45
CA THR A 111 1.87 15.04 -16.22
C THR A 111 2.07 13.67 -15.56
N PHE A 112 1.52 13.43 -14.37
CA PHE A 112 1.78 12.23 -13.57
C PHE A 112 1.64 10.93 -14.37
N GLY A 113 0.59 10.79 -15.18
CA GLY A 113 0.38 9.57 -15.95
C GLY A 113 1.42 9.33 -17.04
N THR A 114 1.92 10.41 -17.65
CA THR A 114 3.00 10.39 -18.66
C THR A 114 4.34 10.13 -18.00
N ASP A 115 4.60 10.73 -16.85
CA ASP A 115 5.84 10.54 -16.10
C ASP A 115 5.97 9.11 -15.58
N VAL A 116 4.87 8.52 -15.10
CA VAL A 116 4.83 7.11 -14.71
C VAL A 116 5.05 6.19 -15.91
N GLN A 117 4.51 6.51 -17.10
CA GLN A 117 4.77 5.74 -18.31
C GLN A 117 6.26 5.78 -18.69
N ARG A 118 6.83 6.98 -18.78
CA ARG A 118 8.25 7.18 -19.12
C ARG A 118 9.16 6.44 -18.14
N HIS A 119 8.84 6.49 -16.85
CA HIS A 119 9.60 5.77 -15.82
C HIS A 119 9.47 4.26 -15.96
N ALA A 120 8.27 3.75 -16.24
CA ALA A 120 8.03 2.33 -16.47
C ALA A 120 8.85 1.80 -17.66
N ASP A 121 8.91 2.57 -18.74
CA ASP A 121 9.72 2.25 -19.92
C ASP A 121 11.22 2.23 -19.57
N LEU A 122 11.69 3.19 -18.78
CA LEU A 122 13.09 3.29 -18.34
C LEU A 122 13.54 2.12 -17.46
N VAL A 123 12.68 1.64 -16.56
CA VAL A 123 12.98 0.48 -15.69
C VAL A 123 12.53 -0.86 -16.28
N GLY A 124 11.94 -0.87 -17.47
CA GLY A 124 11.57 -2.08 -18.22
C GLY A 124 10.41 -2.88 -17.61
N VAL A 125 9.40 -2.22 -17.06
CA VAL A 125 8.22 -2.90 -16.47
C VAL A 125 6.90 -2.31 -16.96
N ASP A 126 5.79 -3.01 -16.74
CA ASP A 126 4.46 -2.50 -17.07
C ASP A 126 4.08 -1.30 -16.18
N ARG A 127 3.47 -0.27 -16.78
CA ARG A 127 3.03 0.94 -16.07
C ARG A 127 2.16 0.65 -14.84
N LYS A 128 1.29 -0.37 -14.90
CA LYS A 128 0.42 -0.78 -13.78
C LYS A 128 1.22 -1.28 -12.59
N GLN A 129 2.39 -1.87 -12.82
CA GLN A 129 3.29 -2.28 -11.74
C GLN A 129 3.81 -1.07 -10.97
N ILE A 130 4.23 -0.02 -11.67
CA ILE A 130 4.68 1.22 -11.03
C ILE A 130 3.55 1.86 -10.23
N TYR A 131 2.34 2.00 -10.79
CA TYR A 131 1.18 2.52 -10.04
C TYR A 131 0.91 1.73 -8.76
N ARG A 132 0.88 0.40 -8.84
CA ARG A 132 0.65 -0.47 -7.68
C ARG A 132 1.70 -0.26 -6.59
N LEU A 133 2.96 -0.09 -6.97
CA LEU A 133 4.05 0.14 -6.03
C LEU A 133 3.95 1.53 -5.39
N LEU A 134 3.70 2.58 -6.19
CA LEU A 134 3.53 3.94 -5.69
C LEU A 134 2.36 4.07 -4.73
N TYR A 135 1.19 3.55 -5.08
CA TYR A 135 0.00 3.66 -4.23
C TYR A 135 0.16 2.88 -2.94
N ARG A 136 0.81 1.70 -3.00
CA ARG A 136 1.16 0.93 -1.81
C ARG A 136 2.12 1.71 -0.91
N TYR A 137 3.21 2.24 -1.48
CA TYR A 137 4.20 3.04 -0.78
C TYR A 137 3.56 4.25 -0.07
N TRP A 138 2.74 5.02 -0.78
CA TRP A 138 2.04 6.16 -0.22
C TRP A 138 1.02 5.78 0.84
N SER A 139 0.18 4.76 0.60
CA SER A 139 -0.83 4.32 1.59
C SER A 139 -0.23 3.81 2.90
N LEU A 140 1.01 3.30 2.87
CA LEU A 140 1.71 2.66 3.99
C LEU A 140 2.84 3.53 4.56
N GLY A 141 2.79 4.85 4.34
CA GLY A 141 3.64 5.79 5.07
C GLY A 141 5.03 6.01 4.50
N GLN A 142 5.21 5.72 3.20
CA GLN A 142 6.40 6.11 2.46
C GLN A 142 7.70 5.50 2.99
N VAL A 143 7.62 4.27 3.51
CA VAL A 143 8.78 3.50 3.97
C VAL A 143 9.07 2.31 3.07
N LYS A 144 10.34 1.94 2.93
CA LYS A 144 10.79 0.79 2.13
C LYS A 144 10.10 -0.52 2.56
N ASN A 145 9.88 -0.68 3.86
CA ASN A 145 9.22 -1.85 4.44
C ASN A 145 7.73 -1.99 4.06
N ALA A 146 7.13 -0.99 3.40
CA ALA A 146 5.80 -1.13 2.78
C ALA A 146 5.75 -2.31 1.79
N PHE A 147 6.87 -2.69 1.19
CA PHE A 147 6.96 -3.78 0.21
C PHE A 147 7.16 -5.18 0.82
N LEU A 148 7.32 -5.28 2.14
CA LEU A 148 7.33 -6.56 2.83
C LEU A 148 5.99 -7.28 2.68
N TRP A 149 6.00 -8.61 2.81
CA TRP A 149 4.77 -9.38 2.72
C TRP A 149 3.93 -9.16 3.97
N ASN A 150 2.64 -8.93 3.74
CA ASN A 150 1.68 -8.81 4.83
C ASN A 150 1.31 -10.22 5.33
N THR A 151 2.19 -10.80 6.15
CA THR A 151 2.03 -12.15 6.68
C THR A 151 0.88 -12.28 7.66
N SER A 152 0.42 -11.19 8.32
CA SER A 152 -0.75 -11.23 9.22
C SER A 152 -2.06 -11.52 8.49
N THR A 153 -2.13 -11.21 7.19
CA THR A 153 -3.26 -11.60 6.32
C THR A 153 -3.13 -13.00 5.71
N CYS A 154 -1.99 -13.66 5.91
CA CYS A 154 -1.70 -14.98 5.38
C CYS A 154 -1.70 -16.03 6.50
N GLY A 155 -2.06 -17.28 6.19
CA GLY A 155 -1.92 -18.40 7.12
C GLY A 155 -3.19 -18.91 7.80
N GLY A 156 -4.35 -18.29 7.54
CA GLY A 156 -5.63 -18.77 8.09
C GLY A 156 -5.61 -18.80 9.61
N LEU A 157 -5.41 -17.63 10.24
CA LEU A 157 -5.48 -17.44 11.68
C LEU A 157 -6.79 -18.08 12.19
N GLY A 158 -6.69 -19.09 13.07
CA GLY A 158 -7.84 -19.83 13.62
C GLY A 158 -8.39 -20.99 12.80
N LYS A 159 -7.94 -21.22 11.55
CA LYS A 159 -8.32 -22.42 10.80
C LYS A 159 -7.44 -23.60 11.24
N LYS A 160 -8.04 -24.61 11.86
CA LYS A 160 -7.39 -25.91 12.07
C LYS A 160 -6.92 -26.42 10.72
N LYS A 161 -5.60 -26.57 10.53
CA LYS A 161 -5.05 -27.28 9.37
C LYS A 161 -5.45 -28.74 9.55
N ASN A 162 -6.41 -29.21 8.74
CA ASN A 162 -6.83 -30.60 8.80
C ASN A 162 -5.65 -31.46 8.30
N ARG A 163 -4.94 -32.09 9.24
CA ARG A 163 -3.82 -33.00 8.97
C ARG A 163 -4.35 -34.43 9.06
N GLU A 164 -5.40 -34.74 8.32
CA GLU A 164 -5.83 -36.12 8.15
C GLU A 164 -4.69 -36.90 7.46
N SER A 165 -4.32 -38.04 8.04
CA SER A 165 -3.30 -38.93 7.49
C SER A 165 -3.64 -39.30 6.05
N GLY A 166 -2.77 -38.93 5.10
CA GLY A 166 -2.96 -39.18 3.67
C GLY A 166 -3.30 -37.96 2.82
N VAL A 167 -3.63 -36.81 3.43
CA VAL A 167 -3.83 -35.56 2.68
C VAL A 167 -2.52 -34.78 2.61
N ILE A 168 -1.84 -34.85 1.46
CA ILE A 168 -0.66 -34.01 1.18
C ILE A 168 -1.14 -32.55 1.02
N PRO A 169 -0.70 -31.61 1.87
CA PRO A 169 -1.04 -30.20 1.71
C PRO A 169 -0.39 -29.64 0.45
N GLY A 170 -1.17 -28.99 -0.42
CA GLY A 170 -0.64 -28.33 -1.61
C GLY A 170 -1.53 -28.49 -2.84
N ARG A 171 -1.07 -27.96 -3.98
CA ARG A 171 -1.73 -28.13 -5.28
C ARG A 171 -1.73 -29.62 -5.63
N LYS A 172 -2.91 -30.19 -5.93
CA LYS A 172 -3.01 -31.59 -6.40
C LYS A 172 -2.06 -31.79 -7.60
N PRO A 173 -1.19 -32.82 -7.59
CA PRO A 173 -0.34 -33.14 -8.73
C PRO A 173 -1.20 -33.36 -9.99
N LYS A 174 -0.84 -32.72 -11.11
CA LYS A 174 -1.59 -32.86 -12.37
C LYS A 174 -1.42 -34.24 -13.03
N TYR A 175 -0.28 -34.89 -12.81
CA TYR A 175 -0.01 -36.23 -13.31
C TYR A 175 0.29 -37.13 -12.10
N ARG A 176 -0.60 -38.08 -11.81
CA ARG A 176 -0.22 -39.31 -11.12
C ARG A 176 0.11 -40.27 -12.24
N GLY A 177 1.38 -40.59 -12.44
CA GLY A 177 1.85 -41.41 -13.57
C GLY A 177 1.20 -42.79 -13.60
N VAL A 178 0.00 -42.89 -14.16
CA VAL A 178 -0.58 -44.16 -14.59
C VAL A 178 0.00 -44.40 -15.97
N VAL A 179 1.04 -45.23 -16.03
CA VAL A 179 1.44 -45.88 -17.27
C VAL A 179 0.38 -46.96 -17.50
N THR A 180 -0.51 -46.73 -18.46
CA THR A 180 -1.34 -47.82 -19.00
C THR A 180 -0.43 -48.70 -19.85
N GLU A 181 -0.26 -49.96 -19.45
CA GLU A 181 0.30 -50.97 -20.34
C GLU A 181 -0.72 -51.23 -21.46
N ASP A 182 -0.29 -51.04 -22.71
CA ASP A 182 -1.06 -51.45 -23.87
C ASP A 182 -1.14 -52.98 -23.91
N ARG A 183 -2.37 -53.50 -23.97
CA ARG A 183 -2.68 -54.87 -24.40
C ARG A 183 -3.87 -54.86 -25.34
#